data_AF-A0A2V8M0Q2-F1
#
_entry.id   AF-A0A2V8M0Q2-F1
#
_cell.length_a   1.000
_cell.length_b   1.000
_cell.length_c   1.000
_cell.angle_alpha   90.00
_cell.angle_beta   90.00
_cell.angle_gamma   90.00
#
_symmetry.space_group_name_H-M   'P 1'
#
loop_
_entity.id
_entity.type
_entity.pdbx_description
1 polymer ?
#
loop_
_entity_poly.entity_id
_entity_poly.type
_entity_poly.pdbx_seq_one_letter_code
_entity_poly.pdbx_strand_id
1 'polypeptide(L)'
;MERYAVKYLLDTAPWINGVTLPQVLPPRIRRLLDNDEMKGLCSVSLLETAILHRLGRLKFEGTLEHFFAAGLSEDLQVLELTPPIAARTNGLPEDFEGDPFDRTIAATAAVLNLTLITTDSGIRDARVCAVEYYAFKPSRPARRR
;
A
#
# COMPACT_ATOMS: atom_id res chain seq x y z
N MET A 1 -15.40 15.58 12.00
CA MET A 1 -14.42 14.74 11.28
C MET A 1 -14.24 13.48 12.10
N GLU A 2 -14.71 12.34 11.62
CA GLU A 2 -14.37 11.05 12.21
C GLU A 2 -12.84 10.91 12.21
N ARG A 3 -12.26 10.71 13.40
CA ARG A 3 -10.88 10.24 13.48
C ARG A 3 -10.92 8.76 13.17
N TYR A 4 -10.34 8.37 12.03
CA TYR A 4 -10.03 6.97 11.80
C TYR A 4 -9.06 6.51 12.89
N ALA A 5 -9.26 5.32 13.44
CA ALA A 5 -8.30 4.69 14.37
C ALA A 5 -6.99 4.29 13.66
N VAL A 6 -6.95 4.43 12.34
CA VAL A 6 -5.82 4.14 11.47
C VAL A 6 -4.81 5.28 11.48
N LYS A 7 -3.53 4.93 11.63
CA LYS A 7 -2.41 5.88 11.55
C LYS A 7 -1.56 5.72 10.28
N TYR A 8 -1.50 4.50 9.76
CA TYR A 8 -0.69 4.13 8.60
C TYR A 8 -1.56 3.62 7.47
N LEU A 9 -1.27 4.03 6.24
CA LEU A 9 -1.88 3.49 5.03
C LEU A 9 -0.84 2.63 4.31
N LEU A 10 -1.17 1.38 3.99
CA LEU A 10 -0.36 0.55 3.13
C LEU A 10 -0.67 0.88 1.67
N ASP A 11 0.37 1.16 0.91
CA ASP A 11 0.32 1.10 -0.54
C ASP A 11 0.23 -0.37 -1.00
N THR A 12 -0.21 -0.59 -2.25
CA THR A 12 -0.47 -1.91 -2.81
C THR A 12 0.77 -2.79 -2.79
N ALA A 13 1.93 -2.26 -3.18
CA ALA A 13 3.17 -3.04 -3.21
C ALA A 13 3.66 -3.46 -1.80
N PRO A 14 3.76 -2.57 -0.79
CA PRO A 14 4.04 -2.97 0.59
C PRO A 14 3.06 -3.99 1.17
N TRP A 15 1.77 -3.86 0.89
CA TRP A 15 0.79 -4.85 1.33
C TRP A 15 1.05 -6.22 0.69
N ILE A 16 1.17 -6.28 -0.64
CA ILE A 16 1.51 -7.53 -1.36
C ILE A 16 2.83 -8.12 -0.86
N ASN A 17 3.85 -7.30 -0.63
CA ASN A 17 5.15 -7.75 -0.14
C ASN A 17 5.05 -8.35 1.28
N GLY A 18 4.22 -7.77 2.15
CA GLY A 18 3.96 -8.33 3.48
C GLY A 18 3.34 -9.72 3.41
N VAL A 19 2.42 -9.94 2.47
CA VAL A 19 1.73 -11.23 2.27
C VAL A 19 2.64 -12.26 1.59
N THR A 20 3.38 -11.86 0.54
CA THR A 20 4.09 -12.81 -0.34
C THR A 20 5.56 -12.99 0.00
N LEU A 21 6.25 -11.92 0.40
CA LEU A 21 7.69 -11.86 0.53
C LEU A 21 8.12 -11.04 1.75
N PRO A 22 7.63 -11.32 2.98
CA PRO A 22 7.88 -10.49 4.15
C PRO A 22 9.39 -10.31 4.45
N GLN A 23 10.25 -11.19 3.95
CA GLN A 23 11.71 -11.08 3.99
C GLN A 23 12.29 -9.86 3.26
N VAL A 24 11.59 -9.30 2.27
CA VAL A 24 12.05 -8.10 1.53
C VAL A 24 11.77 -6.80 2.28
N LEU A 25 10.89 -6.85 3.29
CA LEU A 25 10.58 -5.70 4.13
C LEU A 25 11.78 -5.38 5.04
N PRO A 26 12.26 -4.12 5.03
CA PRO A 26 13.30 -3.70 5.97
C PRO A 26 12.85 -3.87 7.43
N PRO A 27 13.77 -4.11 8.39
CA PRO A 27 13.41 -4.31 9.79
C PRO A 27 12.60 -3.17 10.44
N ARG A 28 12.70 -1.94 9.92
CA ARG A 28 11.85 -0.83 10.39
C ARG A 28 10.40 -0.98 9.94
N ILE A 29 10.18 -1.39 8.69
CA ILE A 29 8.84 -1.52 8.10
C ILE A 29 8.16 -2.75 8.68
N ARG A 30 8.90 -3.86 8.80
CA ARG A 30 8.38 -5.07 9.46
C ARG A 30 7.88 -4.77 10.88
N ARG A 31 8.66 -4.06 11.69
CA ARG A 31 8.22 -3.67 13.06
C ARG A 31 6.99 -2.78 13.08
N LEU A 32 6.78 -1.97 12.04
CA LEU A 32 5.60 -1.13 11.90
C LEU A 32 4.39 -1.98 11.49
N LEU A 33 4.57 -2.97 10.60
CA LEU A 33 3.51 -3.89 10.21
C LEU A 33 3.14 -4.88 11.33
N ASP A 34 4.11 -5.35 12.11
CA ASP A 34 3.93 -6.36 13.15
C ASP A 34 3.37 -5.81 14.49
N ASN A 35 3.04 -4.52 14.58
CA ASN A 35 2.46 -3.94 15.81
C ASN A 35 0.94 -4.14 15.87
N ASP A 36 0.32 -3.97 17.05
CA ASP A 36 -1.13 -4.10 17.22
C ASP A 36 -1.93 -2.86 16.74
N GLU A 37 -1.30 -1.88 16.07
CA GLU A 37 -2.00 -0.70 15.57
C GLU A 37 -2.77 -1.04 14.29
N MET A 38 -3.99 -0.54 14.15
CA MET A 38 -4.78 -0.72 12.94
C MET A 38 -4.13 0.03 11.76
N LYS A 39 -3.90 -0.66 10.65
CA LYS A 39 -3.45 -0.08 9.38
C LYS A 39 -4.61 0.04 8.41
N GLY A 40 -4.47 0.94 7.44
CA GLY A 40 -5.41 1.12 6.35
C GLY A 40 -4.90 0.45 5.08
N LEU A 41 -5.83 0.03 4.22
CA LEU A 41 -5.58 -0.30 2.83
C LEU A 41 -6.70 0.31 1.98
N CYS A 42 -6.39 0.97 0.88
CA CYS A 42 -7.45 1.49 0.01
C CYS A 42 -8.18 0.33 -0.69
N SER A 43 -9.50 0.40 -0.83
CA SER A 43 -10.25 -0.62 -1.58
C SER A 43 -9.79 -0.75 -3.04
N VAL A 44 -9.27 0.34 -3.62
CA VAL A 44 -8.67 0.32 -4.97
C VAL A 44 -7.42 -0.55 -5.08
N SER A 45 -6.67 -0.77 -4.00
CA SER A 45 -5.51 -1.67 -3.97
C SER A 45 -5.91 -3.14 -4.19
N LEU A 46 -7.13 -3.53 -3.82
CA LEU A 46 -7.68 -4.86 -4.11
C LEU A 46 -7.91 -5.03 -5.62
N LEU A 47 -8.47 -4.00 -6.27
CA LEU A 47 -8.68 -4.01 -7.72
C LEU A 47 -7.35 -3.99 -8.48
N GLU A 48 -6.39 -3.18 -8.04
CA GLU A 48 -5.05 -3.15 -8.62
C GLU A 48 -4.39 -4.54 -8.54
N THR A 49 -4.47 -5.19 -7.37
CA THR A 49 -3.94 -6.54 -7.16
C THR A 49 -4.61 -7.57 -8.07
N ALA A 50 -5.94 -7.49 -8.23
CA ALA A 50 -6.68 -8.34 -9.15
C ALA A 50 -6.24 -8.15 -10.61
N ILE A 51 -5.97 -6.90 -11.02
CA ILE A 51 -5.45 -6.56 -12.35
C ILE A 51 -4.03 -7.11 -12.52
N LEU A 52 -3.14 -6.92 -11.55
CA LEU A 52 -1.77 -7.44 -11.59
C LEU A 52 -1.76 -8.97 -11.70
N HIS A 53 -2.63 -9.66 -10.97
CA HIS A 53 -2.81 -11.11 -11.06
C HIS A 53 -3.32 -11.54 -12.44
N ARG A 54 -4.39 -10.91 -12.94
CA ARG A 54 -4.95 -11.18 -14.29
C ARG A 54 -3.92 -11.00 -15.41
N LEU A 55 -3.07 -9.99 -15.29
CA LEU A 55 -2.02 -9.69 -16.26
C LEU A 55 -0.75 -10.55 -16.07
N GLY A 56 -0.73 -11.47 -15.10
CA GLY A 56 0.41 -12.33 -14.79
C GLY A 56 1.64 -11.60 -14.22
N ARG A 57 1.46 -10.35 -13.76
CA ARG A 57 2.49 -9.51 -13.14
C ARG A 57 2.66 -9.79 -11.65
N LEU A 58 1.62 -10.32 -11.01
CA LEU A 58 1.67 -10.88 -9.66
C LEU A 58 1.44 -12.39 -9.75
N LYS A 59 2.38 -13.17 -9.22
CA LYS A 59 2.33 -14.64 -9.23
C LYS A 59 2.43 -15.16 -7.79
N PHE A 60 1.50 -16.02 -7.42
CA PHE A 60 1.47 -16.73 -6.15
C PHE A 60 0.76 -18.07 -6.34
N GLU A 61 0.93 -18.99 -5.40
CA GLU A 61 0.21 -20.26 -5.40
C GLU A 61 -1.22 -20.06 -4.86
N GLY A 62 -2.20 -20.73 -5.46
CA GLY A 62 -3.60 -20.66 -5.04
C GLY A 62 -4.46 -19.68 -5.86
N THR A 63 -5.58 -19.23 -5.27
CA THR A 63 -6.54 -18.34 -5.93
C THR A 63 -6.46 -16.92 -5.38
N LEU A 64 -6.96 -15.95 -6.14
CA LEU A 64 -6.98 -14.54 -5.72
C LEU A 64 -7.83 -14.34 -4.46
N GLU A 65 -8.90 -15.11 -4.29
CA GLU A 65 -9.75 -15.08 -3.10
C GLU A 65 -8.98 -15.55 -1.86
N HIS A 66 -8.18 -16.61 -1.97
CA HIS A 66 -7.32 -17.06 -0.87
C HIS A 66 -6.24 -16.03 -0.55
N PHE A 67 -5.69 -15.37 -1.57
CA PHE A 67 -4.74 -14.27 -1.36
C PHE A 67 -5.36 -13.13 -0.57
N PHE A 68 -6.58 -12.69 -0.92
CA PHE A 68 -7.29 -11.65 -0.18
C PHE A 68 -7.64 -12.08 1.24
N ALA A 69 -8.09 -13.32 1.45
CA ALA A 69 -8.36 -13.84 2.78
C ALA A 69 -7.11 -13.87 3.67
N ALA A 70 -5.93 -14.16 3.10
CA ALA A 70 -4.67 -14.13 3.84
C ALA A 70 -4.13 -12.71 4.07
N GLY A 71 -4.37 -11.79 3.13
CA GLY A 71 -3.85 -10.43 3.17
C GLY A 71 -4.70 -9.41 3.93
N LEU A 72 -6.00 -9.67 4.11
CA LEU A 72 -6.92 -8.83 4.88
C LEU A 72 -6.98 -9.31 6.34
N SER A 73 -5.88 -9.10 7.06
CA SER A 73 -5.76 -9.45 8.48
C SER A 73 -6.66 -8.59 9.39
N GLU A 74 -6.86 -9.04 10.63
CA GLU A 74 -7.74 -8.36 11.60
C GLU A 74 -7.27 -6.94 11.97
N ASP A 75 -5.98 -6.65 11.82
CA ASP A 75 -5.36 -5.35 12.06
C ASP A 75 -5.37 -4.43 10.82
N LEU A 76 -6.09 -4.81 9.77
CA LEU A 76 -6.19 -4.06 8.52
C LEU A 76 -7.63 -3.61 8.24
N GLN A 77 -7.82 -2.30 8.15
CA GLN A 77 -9.08 -1.67 7.76
C GLN A 77 -9.05 -1.31 6.27
N VAL A 78 -10.02 -1.83 5.50
CA VAL A 78 -10.23 -1.38 4.12
C VAL A 78 -10.91 -0.01 4.12
N LEU A 79 -10.29 0.96 3.44
CA LEU A 79 -10.75 2.34 3.32
C LEU A 79 -11.36 2.56 1.94
N GLU A 80 -12.63 2.98 1.93
CA GLU A 80 -13.38 3.20 0.70
C GLU A 80 -13.08 4.54 0.04
N LEU A 81 -13.26 4.58 -1.28
CA LEU A 81 -13.22 5.82 -2.03
C LEU A 81 -14.42 6.71 -1.63
N THR A 82 -14.11 7.90 -1.13
CA THR A 82 -15.11 8.91 -0.77
C THR A 82 -15.04 10.13 -1.71
N PRO A 83 -16.09 10.96 -1.81
CA PRO A 83 -16.04 12.17 -2.64
C PRO A 83 -14.87 13.11 -2.31
N PRO A 84 -14.49 13.37 -1.03
CA PRO A 84 -13.29 14.16 -0.71
C PRO A 84 -11.99 13.55 -1.23
N ILE A 85 -11.84 12.22 -1.15
CA ILE A 85 -10.67 11.51 -1.69
C ILE A 85 -10.65 11.64 -3.22
N ALA A 86 -11.78 11.38 -3.88
CA ALA A 86 -11.91 11.49 -5.33
C ALA A 86 -11.61 12.90 -5.86
N ALA A 87 -12.06 13.94 -5.16
CA ALA A 87 -11.72 15.32 -5.49
C ALA A 87 -10.23 15.60 -5.32
N ARG A 88 -9.62 15.08 -4.24
CA ARG A 88 -8.20 15.29 -3.94
C ARG A 88 -7.27 14.66 -4.98
N THR A 89 -7.66 13.58 -5.66
CA THR A 89 -6.84 12.97 -6.74
C THR A 89 -6.54 13.95 -7.87
N ASN A 90 -7.43 14.90 -8.15
CA ASN A 90 -7.26 15.94 -9.17
C ASN A 90 -6.61 17.22 -8.62
N GLY A 91 -6.45 17.33 -7.30
CA GLY A 91 -5.78 18.43 -6.62
C GLY A 91 -4.37 18.07 -6.11
N LEU A 92 -3.80 16.94 -6.56
CA LEU A 92 -2.39 16.62 -6.37
C LEU A 92 -1.52 17.53 -7.26
N PRO A 93 -0.24 17.76 -6.90
CA PRO A 93 0.69 18.52 -7.73
C PRO A 93 0.74 18.02 -9.18
N GLU A 94 0.96 18.94 -10.14
CA GLU A 94 1.01 18.61 -11.57
C GLU A 94 2.14 17.64 -11.92
N ASP A 95 3.23 17.70 -11.15
CA ASP A 95 4.39 16.81 -11.25
C ASP A 95 4.21 15.46 -10.52
N PHE A 96 3.02 15.20 -9.93
CA PHE A 96 2.68 13.86 -9.45
C PHE A 96 2.40 12.94 -10.64
N GLU A 97 3.47 12.29 -11.10
CA GLU A 97 3.41 11.18 -12.05
C GLU A 97 2.97 9.92 -11.29
N GLY A 98 1.74 9.47 -11.54
CA GLY A 98 1.19 8.26 -10.93
C GLY A 98 -0.10 7.85 -11.62
N ASP A 99 -0.39 6.56 -11.65
CA ASP A 99 -1.61 6.03 -12.26
C ASP A 99 -2.85 6.33 -11.38
N PRO A 100 -4.07 5.99 -11.82
CA PRO A 100 -5.27 6.23 -11.01
C PRO A 100 -5.25 5.57 -9.62
N PHE A 101 -4.55 4.45 -9.43
CA PHE A 101 -4.39 3.78 -8.14
C PHE A 101 -3.43 4.58 -7.26
N ASP A 102 -2.24 4.93 -7.76
CA ASP A 102 -1.24 5.72 -7.04
C ASP A 102 -1.84 7.04 -6.55
N ARG A 103 -2.54 7.75 -7.45
CA ARG A 103 -3.20 9.03 -7.14
C ARG A 103 -4.28 8.87 -6.09
N THR A 104 -5.05 7.78 -6.14
CA THR A 104 -6.11 7.53 -5.15
C THR A 104 -5.51 7.20 -3.78
N ILE A 105 -4.48 6.35 -3.71
CA ILE A 105 -3.81 5.98 -2.47
C ILE A 105 -3.17 7.21 -1.81
N ALA A 106 -2.43 8.01 -2.58
CA ALA A 106 -1.79 9.22 -2.09
C ALA A 106 -2.82 10.28 -1.63
N ALA A 107 -3.92 10.44 -2.37
CA ALA A 107 -5.03 11.30 -1.99
C ALA A 107 -5.72 10.83 -0.70
N THR A 108 -5.94 9.52 -0.53
CA THR A 108 -6.50 8.95 0.70
C THR A 108 -5.62 9.28 1.91
N ALA A 109 -4.31 9.04 1.81
CA ALA A 109 -3.38 9.38 2.88
C ALA A 109 -3.41 10.87 3.22
N ALA A 110 -3.45 11.74 2.21
CA ALA A 110 -3.49 13.18 2.41
C ALA A 110 -4.80 13.66 3.06
N VAL A 111 -5.96 13.18 2.59
CA VAL A 111 -7.29 13.58 3.11
C VAL A 111 -7.50 13.09 4.54
N LEU A 112 -7.06 11.87 4.83
CA LEU A 112 -7.24 11.23 6.14
C LEU A 112 -6.08 11.50 7.11
N ASN A 113 -5.07 12.27 6.68
CA ASN A 113 -3.86 12.59 7.44
C ASN A 113 -3.14 11.34 7.97
N LEU A 114 -2.94 10.36 7.10
CA LEU A 114 -2.25 9.09 7.38
C LEU A 114 -0.80 9.14 6.89
N THR A 115 0.05 8.33 7.52
CA THR A 115 1.41 8.08 7.01
C THR A 115 1.37 6.94 6.00
N LEU A 116 1.71 7.22 4.74
CA LEU A 116 1.72 6.24 3.65
C LEU A 116 3.01 5.43 3.65
N ILE A 117 2.89 4.11 3.74
CA ILE A 117 4.01 3.19 3.54
C ILE A 117 4.03 2.81 2.08
N THR A 118 5.12 3.12 1.37
CA THR A 118 5.24 2.91 -0.09
C THR A 118 6.64 2.47 -0.51
N THR A 119 6.72 1.79 -1.65
CA THR A 119 7.98 1.55 -2.37
C THR A 119 8.25 2.53 -3.49
N ASP A 120 7.27 3.40 -3.81
CA ASP A 120 7.33 4.35 -4.90
C ASP A 120 8.05 5.63 -4.49
N SER A 121 9.10 5.99 -5.24
CA SER A 121 9.86 7.22 -4.98
C SER A 121 9.15 8.48 -5.46
N GLY A 122 8.34 8.40 -6.52
CA GLY A 122 7.53 9.51 -7.01
C GLY A 122 6.50 9.95 -5.96
N ILE A 123 5.80 9.00 -5.34
CA ILE A 123 4.88 9.29 -4.22
C ILE A 123 5.62 9.99 -3.06
N ARG A 124 6.80 9.47 -2.68
CA ARG A 124 7.64 10.08 -1.64
C ARG A 124 8.05 11.52 -2.00
N ASP A 125 8.49 11.71 -3.24
CA ASP A 125 9.11 12.97 -3.69
C ASP A 125 8.07 14.07 -3.94
N ALA A 126 6.83 13.70 -4.27
CA ALA A 126 5.72 14.64 -4.43
C ALA A 126 5.24 15.27 -3.10
N ARG A 127 5.63 14.71 -1.95
CA ARG A 127 5.39 15.29 -0.59
C ARG A 127 3.93 15.66 -0.32
N VAL A 128 2.99 14.90 -0.85
CA VAL A 128 1.54 15.15 -0.70
C VAL A 128 0.98 14.67 0.65
N CYS A 129 1.69 13.77 1.33
CA CYS A 129 1.39 13.26 2.67
C CYS A 129 2.69 12.84 3.38
N ALA A 130 2.62 12.44 4.65
CA ALA A 130 3.75 11.83 5.35
C ALA A 130 4.03 10.44 4.77
N VAL A 131 5.30 10.08 4.58
CA VAL A 131 5.68 8.83 3.90
C VAL A 131 6.74 8.05 4.68
N GLU A 132 6.49 6.75 4.86
CA GLU A 132 7.48 5.73 5.26
C GLU A 132 7.92 4.97 4.01
N TYR A 133 8.92 5.51 3.31
CA TYR A 133 9.42 4.96 2.06
C TYR A 133 10.42 3.83 2.29
N TYR A 134 10.37 2.77 1.49
CA TYR A 134 11.51 1.85 1.32
C TYR A 134 11.68 1.39 -0.13
N ALA A 135 12.91 1.38 -0.64
CA ALA A 135 13.16 0.81 -1.96
C ALA A 135 12.91 -0.71 -1.93
N PHE A 136 12.09 -1.21 -2.86
CA PHE A 136 11.94 -2.65 -3.07
C PHE A 136 13.30 -3.25 -3.49
N LYS A 137 13.79 -4.20 -2.70
CA LYS A 137 15.00 -4.97 -3.02
C LYS A 137 14.61 -6.43 -3.07
N PRO A 138 14.50 -7.07 -4.24
CA PRO A 138 14.30 -8.51 -4.29
C PRO A 138 15.44 -9.17 -3.52
N SER A 139 15.11 -10.06 -2.60
CA SER A 139 16.10 -10.78 -1.81
C SER A 139 17.07 -11.48 -2.76
N ARG A 140 18.38 -11.16 -2.68
CA ARG A 140 19.39 -12.00 -3.35
C ARG A 140 19.20 -13.43 -2.84
N PRO A 141 19.08 -14.44 -3.71
CA PRO A 141 19.02 -15.82 -3.24
C PRO A 141 20.26 -16.05 -2.37
N ALA A 142 20.06 -16.65 -1.19
CA ALA A 142 21.16 -17.08 -0.35
C ALA A 142 22.10 -17.91 -1.24
N ARG A 143 23.37 -17.49 -1.36
CA ARG A 143 24.39 -18.30 -2.04
C ARG A 143 24.31 -19.69 -1.42
N ARG A 144 23.83 -20.68 -2.18
CA ARG A 144 23.95 -22.08 -1.81
C ARG A 144 25.45 -22.32 -1.61
N ARG A 145 25.85 -22.57 -0.36
CA ARG A 145 27.16 -23.12 -0.03
C ARG A 145 27.12 -24.62 -0.23
#